data_AF-A0A9D4TKG7-F1
#
_entry.id   AF-A0A9D4TKG7-F1
#
_cell.length_a   1.000
_cell.length_b   1.000
_cell.length_c   1.000
_cell.angle_alpha   90.00
_cell.angle_beta   90.00
_cell.angle_gamma   90.00
#
_symmetry.space_group_name_H-M   'P 1'
#
loop_
_entity.id
_entity.type
_entity.pdbx_description
1 polymer ?
#
loop_
_entity_poly.entity_id
_entity_poly.type
_entity_poly.pdbx_seq_one_letter_code
_entity_poly.pdbx_strand_id
1 'polypeptide(L)'
;MEGSGAWAGRTLRIEFQNENLLAYEGPGERLLATVPDLICCVEAENGQPVATEEQRFGLRVAVLGLPAHALLTTPAALEVVGPAAFGYSKVRYTQLAQYIQPQPIPGTPRTTSGAV
;
A
#
# COMPACT_ATOMS: atom_id res chain seq x y z
N MET A 1 -13.00 4.26 6.56
CA MET A 1 -12.28 5.41 7.14
C MET A 1 -12.88 6.68 6.59
N GLU A 2 -13.02 7.71 7.42
CA GLU A 2 -13.55 9.02 7.01
C GLU A 2 -12.41 10.04 6.91
N GLY A 3 -12.40 10.81 5.84
CA GLY A 3 -11.37 11.83 5.61
C GLY A 3 -11.58 13.07 6.50
N SER A 4 -10.48 13.73 6.84
CA SER A 4 -10.47 14.96 7.64
C SER A 4 -9.62 16.06 6.96
N GLY A 5 -9.79 17.31 7.38
CA GLY A 5 -9.07 18.45 6.78
C GLY A 5 -9.33 18.58 5.28
N ALA A 6 -8.28 18.60 4.47
CA ALA A 6 -8.36 18.65 3.01
C ALA A 6 -9.06 17.43 2.38
N TRP A 7 -9.26 16.36 3.15
CA TRP A 7 -9.93 15.13 2.71
C TRP A 7 -11.36 15.01 3.27
N ALA A 8 -11.88 16.06 3.94
CA ALA A 8 -13.23 16.05 4.50
C ALA A 8 -14.30 15.71 3.45
N GLY A 9 -15.29 14.89 3.85
CA GLY A 9 -16.35 14.42 2.96
C GLY A 9 -15.95 13.27 2.02
N ARG A 10 -14.68 12.84 2.04
CA ARG A 10 -14.22 11.64 1.32
C ARG A 10 -14.20 10.44 2.27
N THR A 11 -14.40 9.26 1.70
CA THR A 11 -14.30 8.00 2.44
C THR A 11 -13.26 7.11 1.78
N LEU A 12 -12.50 6.38 2.60
CA LEU A 12 -11.53 5.39 2.16
C LEU A 12 -11.90 4.04 2.77
N ARG A 13 -12.02 3.03 1.93
CA ARG A 13 -12.24 1.63 2.31
C ARG A 13 -10.97 0.86 1.96
N ILE A 14 -10.40 0.19 2.96
CA ILE A 14 -9.25 -0.70 2.77
C ILE A 14 -9.74 -2.13 2.91
N GLU A 15 -9.37 -2.98 1.95
CA GLU A 15 -9.49 -4.43 2.09
C GLU A 15 -8.12 -4.99 2.47
N PHE A 16 -8.09 -5.90 3.45
CA PHE A 16 -6.86 -6.43 4.00
C PHE A 16 -6.99 -7.91 4.39
N GLN A 17 -5.85 -8.58 4.47
CA GLN A 17 -5.69 -9.88 5.13
C GLN A 17 -4.61 -9.75 6.21
N ASN A 18 -3.40 -10.25 5.95
CA ASN A 18 -2.22 -9.95 6.78
C ASN A 18 -1.60 -8.58 6.42
N GLU A 19 -1.88 -8.09 5.21
CA GLU A 19 -1.51 -6.74 4.75
C GLU A 19 -2.70 -6.01 4.13
N ASN A 20 -2.59 -4.69 3.95
CA ASN A 20 -3.56 -3.90 3.19
C ASN A 20 -3.43 -4.21 1.70
N LEU A 21 -4.48 -4.75 1.09
CA LEU A 21 -4.45 -5.32 -0.26
C LEU A 21 -5.03 -4.37 -1.31
N LEU A 22 -6.10 -3.65 -0.99
CA LEU A 22 -6.78 -2.72 -1.88
C LEU A 22 -7.24 -1.48 -1.12
N ALA A 23 -7.18 -0.33 -1.79
CA ALA A 23 -7.73 0.93 -1.28
C ALA A 23 -8.73 1.51 -2.27
N TYR A 24 -9.97 1.71 -1.82
CA TYR A 24 -11.07 2.26 -2.59
C TYR A 24 -11.55 3.58 -2.00
N GLU A 25 -11.82 4.55 -2.87
CA GLU A 25 -12.36 5.85 -2.47
C GLU A 25 -13.82 6.03 -2.87
N GLY A 26 -14.59 6.58 -1.93
CA GLY A 26 -15.93 7.08 -2.16
C GLY A 26 -16.97 5.99 -2.41
N PRO A 27 -18.24 6.38 -2.63
CA PRO A 27 -19.35 5.46 -2.84
C PRO A 27 -19.27 4.70 -4.18
N GLY A 28 -18.55 5.24 -5.17
CA GLY A 28 -18.32 4.58 -6.46
C GLY A 28 -17.19 3.56 -6.46
N GLU A 29 -16.58 3.31 -5.29
CA GLU A 29 -15.47 2.36 -5.10
C GLU A 29 -14.35 2.54 -6.13
N ARG A 30 -13.89 3.79 -6.30
CA ARG A 30 -12.76 4.07 -7.18
C ARG A 30 -11.51 3.47 -6.58
N LEU A 31 -10.92 2.49 -7.26
CA LEU A 31 -9.64 1.91 -6.84
C LEU A 31 -8.53 2.97 -6.91
N LEU A 32 -7.86 3.19 -5.79
CA LEU A 32 -6.71 4.10 -5.67
C LEU A 32 -5.38 3.35 -5.72
N ALA A 33 -5.29 2.20 -5.06
CA ALA A 33 -4.09 1.38 -4.99
C ALA A 33 -4.46 -0.09 -4.76
N THR A 34 -3.59 -0.99 -5.23
CA THR A 34 -3.68 -2.42 -4.95
C THR A 34 -2.29 -3.05 -4.96
N VAL A 35 -2.14 -4.20 -4.32
CA VAL A 35 -0.91 -5.01 -4.39
C VAL A 35 -0.45 -5.23 -5.85
N PRO A 36 0.87 -5.25 -6.11
CA PRO A 36 1.97 -5.22 -5.15
C PRO A 36 2.38 -3.83 -4.63
N ASP A 37 1.66 -2.76 -4.94
CA ASP A 37 1.95 -1.46 -4.33
C ASP A 37 1.72 -1.53 -2.82
N LEU A 38 2.63 -0.96 -2.03
CA LEU A 38 2.54 -1.00 -0.58
C LEU A 38 1.52 0.03 -0.10
N ILE A 39 0.52 -0.43 0.62
CA ILE A 39 -0.46 0.41 1.30
C ILE A 39 -0.18 0.30 2.81
N CYS A 40 0.25 1.39 3.45
CA CYS A 40 0.52 1.40 4.88
C CYS A 40 -0.26 2.50 5.61
N CYS A 41 -0.61 2.22 6.86
CA CYS A 41 -1.22 3.19 7.75
C CYS A 41 -0.17 3.70 8.73
N VAL A 42 -0.17 5.00 8.98
CA VAL A 42 0.68 5.63 9.99
C VAL A 42 -0.14 6.56 10.86
N GLU A 43 0.23 6.73 12.12
CA GLU A 43 -0.38 7.73 13.00
C GLU A 43 -0.24 9.12 12.38
N ALA A 44 -1.35 9.87 12.33
CA ALA A 44 -1.38 11.17 11.66
C ALA A 44 -0.51 12.24 12.35
N GLU A 45 -0.16 12.05 13.62
CA GLU A 45 0.58 13.04 14.42
C GLU A 45 2.10 12.88 14.36
N ASN A 46 2.61 11.65 14.38
CA ASN A 46 4.05 11.37 14.52
C ASN A 46 4.59 10.42 13.42
N GLY A 47 3.74 9.89 12.55
CA GLY A 47 4.13 8.98 11.48
C GLY A 47 4.52 7.57 11.91
N GLN A 48 4.24 7.15 13.16
CA GLN A 48 4.49 5.78 13.58
C GLN A 48 3.63 4.78 12.80
N PRO A 49 4.18 3.62 12.41
CA PRO A 49 3.43 2.61 11.68
C PRO A 49 2.29 2.07 12.55
N VAL A 50 1.14 1.84 11.92
CA VAL A 50 -0.01 1.16 12.53
C VAL A 50 -0.19 -0.17 11.83
N ALA A 51 0.03 -1.27 12.56
CA ALA A 51 -0.15 -2.60 12.01
C ALA A 51 -1.63 -2.91 11.76
N THR A 52 -1.92 -3.82 10.85
CA THR A 52 -3.29 -4.23 10.46
C THR A 52 -4.12 -4.69 11.65
N GLU A 53 -3.51 -5.43 12.57
CA GLU A 53 -4.12 -5.97 13.78
C GLU A 53 -4.37 -4.91 14.87
N GLU A 54 -3.72 -3.76 14.77
CA GLU A 54 -3.87 -2.64 15.71
C GLU A 54 -4.99 -1.68 15.28
N GLN A 55 -5.50 -1.82 14.05
CA GLN A 55 -6.53 -0.96 13.49
C GLN A 55 -7.84 -1.08 14.29
N ARG A 56 -8.28 0.05 14.84
CA ARG A 56 -9.53 0.17 15.60
C ARG A 56 -10.16 1.53 15.40
N PHE A 57 -11.46 1.60 15.70
CA PHE A 57 -12.20 2.86 15.64
C PHE A 57 -11.56 3.93 16.55
N GLY A 58 -11.57 5.18 16.07
CA GLY A 58 -11.03 6.34 16.79
C GLY A 58 -9.55 6.64 16.50
N LEU A 59 -8.82 5.77 15.82
CA LEU A 59 -7.46 6.08 15.38
C LEU A 59 -7.47 7.17 14.29
N ARG A 60 -6.61 8.16 14.46
CA ARG A 60 -6.32 9.18 13.44
C ARG A 60 -5.07 8.76 12.70
N VAL A 61 -5.25 8.31 11.46
CA VAL A 61 -4.15 7.80 10.63
C VAL A 61 -4.09 8.52 9.29
N ALA A 62 -2.89 8.57 8.73
CA ALA A 62 -2.67 8.81 7.32
C ALA A 62 -2.46 7.46 6.62
N VAL A 63 -2.97 7.35 5.40
CA VAL A 63 -2.75 6.16 4.55
C VAL A 63 -1.79 6.56 3.44
N LEU A 64 -0.70 5.81 3.32
CA LEU A 64 0.34 6.03 2.34
C LEU A 64 0.29 4.89 1.32
N GLY A 65 0.37 5.25 0.04
CA GLY A 65 0.61 4.30 -1.04
C GLY A 65 2.02 4.50 -1.58
N LEU A 66 2.79 3.42 -1.72
CA LEU A 66 4.13 3.43 -2.28
C LEU A 66 4.18 2.50 -3.51
N PRO A 67 4.70 2.97 -4.64
CA PRO A 67 4.75 2.14 -5.84
C PRO A 67 5.66 0.93 -5.64
N ALA A 68 5.25 -0.21 -6.19
CA ALA A 68 6.01 -1.44 -6.16
C ALA A 68 7.31 -1.31 -6.98
N HIS A 69 8.35 -2.02 -6.56
CA HIS A 69 9.57 -2.14 -7.34
C HIS A 69 9.28 -2.83 -8.69
N ALA A 70 10.00 -2.46 -9.76
CA ALA A 70 9.76 -2.98 -11.12
C ALA A 70 9.82 -4.52 -11.24
N LEU A 71 10.59 -5.18 -10.36
CA LEU A 71 10.67 -6.64 -10.29
C LEU A 71 9.34 -7.29 -9.84
N LEU A 72 8.54 -6.58 -9.05
CA LEU A 72 7.25 -7.06 -8.56
C LEU A 72 6.10 -6.79 -9.54
N THR A 73 6.33 -5.94 -10.56
CA THR A 73 5.29 -5.54 -11.52
C THR A 73 5.41 -6.25 -12.87
N THR A 74 6.33 -7.22 -12.99
CA THR A 74 6.42 -8.09 -14.17
C THR A 74 5.18 -8.98 -14.28
N PRO A 75 4.78 -9.42 -15.49
CA PRO A 75 3.63 -10.32 -15.64
C PRO A 75 3.70 -11.57 -14.76
N ALA A 76 4.86 -12.23 -14.69
CA ALA A 76 5.07 -13.41 -13.87
C ALA A 76 5.02 -13.09 -12.36
N ALA A 77 5.53 -11.94 -11.93
CA ALA A 77 5.40 -11.53 -10.54
C ALA A 77 3.95 -11.25 -10.16
N LEU A 78 3.18 -10.58 -11.03
CA LEU A 78 1.77 -10.26 -10.78
C LEU A 78 0.86 -11.50 -10.68
N GLU A 79 1.26 -12.64 -11.26
CA GLU A 79 0.56 -13.91 -11.03
C GLU A 79 0.67 -14.39 -9.57
N VAL A 80 1.72 -13.97 -8.86
CA VAL A 80 2.03 -14.40 -7.48
C VAL A 80 1.71 -13.33 -6.45
N VAL A 81 2.03 -12.06 -6.74
CA VAL A 81 1.88 -10.93 -5.80
C VAL A 81 0.82 -9.92 -6.22
N GLY A 82 0.17 -10.14 -7.36
CA GLY A 82 -0.91 -9.29 -7.83
C GLY A 82 -2.27 -9.62 -7.20
N PRO A 83 -3.28 -8.78 -7.43
CA PRO A 83 -4.59 -8.87 -6.77
C PRO A 83 -5.28 -10.24 -6.98
N ALA A 84 -5.13 -10.84 -8.17
CA ALA A 84 -5.71 -12.14 -8.49
C ALA A 84 -5.20 -13.26 -7.56
N ALA A 85 -3.94 -13.22 -7.14
CA ALA A 85 -3.35 -14.20 -6.23
C ALA A 85 -3.99 -14.15 -4.83
N PHE A 86 -4.54 -12.99 -4.44
CA PHE A 86 -5.24 -12.78 -3.18
C PHE A 86 -6.77 -12.95 -3.29
N GLY A 87 -7.27 -13.50 -4.41
CA GLY A 87 -8.70 -13.74 -4.64
C GLY A 87 -9.44 -12.63 -5.38
N TYR A 88 -8.75 -11.55 -5.79
CA TYR A 88 -9.35 -10.40 -6.49
C TYR A 88 -9.24 -10.52 -8.01
N SER A 89 -9.78 -11.60 -8.59
CA SER A 89 -9.64 -11.94 -10.01
C SER A 89 -10.18 -10.89 -10.99
N LYS A 90 -11.08 -10.00 -10.55
CA LYS A 90 -11.66 -8.92 -11.37
C LYS A 90 -10.87 -7.60 -11.27
N VAL A 91 -9.93 -7.50 -10.34
CA VAL A 91 -9.14 -6.28 -10.12
C VAL A 91 -7.90 -6.36 -10.98
N ARG A 92 -7.68 -5.33 -11.82
CA ARG A 92 -6.46 -5.21 -12.63
C ARG A 92 -5.45 -4.34 -11.89
N TYR A 93 -4.21 -4.82 -11.79
CA TYR A 93 -3.13 -4.00 -11.29
C TYR A 93 -2.90 -2.81 -12.22
N THR A 94 -2.89 -1.61 -11.64
CA THR A 94 -2.45 -0.38 -12.29
C THR A 94 -1.47 0.27 -11.32
N GLN A 95 -0.26 0.52 -11.80
CA GLN A 95 0.81 1.04 -10.96
C GLN A 95 0.43 2.42 -10.39
N LEU A 96 0.52 2.55 -9.06
CA LEU A 96 0.15 3.77 -8.34
C LEU A 96 0.95 5.00 -8.79
N ALA A 97 2.26 4.82 -8.94
CA ALA A 97 3.20 5.87 -9.34
C ALA A 97 4.46 5.25 -9.95
N GLN A 98 5.32 6.05 -10.58
CA GLN A 98 6.63 5.55 -11.00
C GLN A 98 7.49 5.20 -9.77
N TYR A 99 8.02 3.98 -9.71
CA TYR A 99 9.01 3.62 -8.69
C TYR A 99 10.29 4.42 -8.88
N ILE A 100 10.76 5.03 -7.80
CA ILE A 100 12.04 5.75 -7.75
C ILE A 100 12.90 5.05 -6.70
N GLN A 101 14.10 4.62 -7.11
CA GLN A 101 15.06 4.00 -6.20
C GLN A 101 15.42 5.01 -5.10
N PRO A 102 15.16 4.70 -3.82
CA PRO A 102 15.52 5.60 -2.73
C PRO A 102 17.03 5.70 -2.59
N GLN A 103 17.51 6.88 -2.20
CA GLN A 103 18.89 7.02 -1.76
C GLN A 103 19.09 6.22 -0.47
N PRO A 104 20.19 5.46 -0.34
CA PRO A 104 20.49 4.75 0.89
C PRO A 104 20.63 5.73 2.06
N ILE A 105 20.18 5.31 3.24
CA ILE A 105 20.42 6.05 4.48
C ILE A 105 21.94 6.01 4.76
N PRO A 106 22.60 7.17 4.93
CA PRO A 106 24.02 7.20 5.26
C PRO A 106 24.33 6.36 6.50
N GLY A 107 25.38 5.55 6.44
CA GLY A 107 25.84 4.72 7.56
C GLY A 107 25.13 3.38 7.74
N THR A 108 24.11 3.06 6.93
CA THR A 108 23.50 1.73 6.93
C THR A 108 24.29 0.78 6.00
N PRO A 109 24.89 -0.31 6.51
CA PRO A 109 25.60 -1.27 5.66
C PRO A 109 24.63 -1.89 4.65
N ARG A 110 25.02 -1.93 3.37
CA ARG A 110 24.32 -2.79 2.41
C ARG A 110 24.77 -4.22 2.69
N THR A 111 23.88 -5.08 3.16
CA THR A 111 24.09 -6.53 3.02
C THR A 111 23.92 -6.88 1.55
N THR A 112 24.95 -6.63 0.74
CA THR A 112 25.08 -7.32 -0.54
C THR A 112 25.49 -8.76 -0.25
N SER A 113 24.52 -9.60 0.11
CA SER A 113 24.68 -11.04 -0.16
C SER A 113 24.39 -11.23 -1.64
N GLY A 114 25.43 -11.17 -2.45
CA GLY A 114 25.40 -11.79 -3.77
C GLY A 114 25.27 -13.30 -3.61
N ALA A 115 24.54 -13.91 -4.54
CA ALA A 115 24.65 -15.30 -5.00
C ALA A 115 24.66 -16.41 -3.93
N VAL A 116 23.57 -17.21 -3.93
CA VAL A 116 23.69 -18.61 -4.32
C VAL A 116 22.52 -18.96 -5.24
#